data_AF-A0A7V3HM55-F1
#
_entry.id   AF-A0A7V3HM55-F1
#
_cell.length_a   1.000
_cell.length_b   1.000
_cell.length_c   1.000
_cell.angle_alpha   90.00
_cell.angle_beta   90.00
_cell.angle_gamma   90.00
#
_symmetry.space_group_name_H-M   'P 1'
#
loop_
_entity.id
_entity.type
_entity.pdbx_description
1 polymer ?
#
loop_
_entity_poly.entity_id
_entity_poly.type
_entity_poly.pdbx_seq_one_letter_code
_entity_poly.pdbx_strand_id
1 'polypeptide(L)'
;MFRIKFPVIREGVSVSYKNFQKEITGLEEAKRTGFIRITVGNSRYYLFLDNGFSVGAGVESDVGRRLESPSAVMEDLERSLKMEKGVMDAYEVHPELVHQLLGYFAAKPVSDDLPGELLKLPELIKRLQTASFTGFIWGQGKSEVVIFLSFGEISGIFVDGKAATIAQASEAIRECKVSVQNTERALDAESAIFSREMRVRSLEETYSKVYQLVHKAHSGAEGFELVIREAMMLHSSDCPLLNPFLGLLDLRGGRLRIDPGIDPDELVAPFYKALYAGAKAYLSDDPATLREVLSTISERANEAGVILR
;
A
#
# COMPACT_ATOMS: atom_id res chain seq x y z
N MET A 1 -2.21 6.29 16.46
CA MET A 1 -0.92 5.56 16.29
C MET A 1 -0.07 5.69 17.55
N PHE A 2 0.78 4.69 17.85
CA PHE A 2 1.70 4.68 18.99
C PHE A 2 2.60 5.93 19.04
N ARG A 3 2.99 6.41 20.23
CA ARG A 3 3.95 7.51 20.42
C ARG A 3 5.40 7.03 20.34
N ILE A 4 5.67 6.08 19.45
CA ILE A 4 7.03 5.58 19.22
C ILE A 4 7.86 6.66 18.53
N LYS A 5 9.07 6.90 19.06
CA LYS A 5 10.01 7.84 18.45
C LYS A 5 10.85 7.09 17.43
N PHE A 6 10.52 7.31 16.17
CA PHE A 6 11.29 6.79 15.04
C PHE A 6 12.29 7.83 14.54
N PRO A 7 13.41 7.41 13.93
CA PRO A 7 14.27 8.32 13.19
C PRO A 7 13.47 9.13 12.17
N VAL A 8 13.60 10.45 12.25
CA VAL A 8 12.84 11.39 11.41
C VAL A 8 13.55 11.53 10.07
N ILE A 9 12.84 11.24 8.99
CA ILE A 9 13.28 11.58 7.63
C ILE A 9 12.86 13.02 7.33
N ARG A 10 11.59 13.34 7.63
CA ARG A 10 11.00 14.69 7.49
C ARG A 10 9.91 14.88 8.53
N GLU A 11 9.71 16.10 9.01
CA GLU A 11 8.68 16.41 10.00
C GLU A 11 8.12 17.82 9.74
N GLY A 12 6.80 17.97 9.89
CA GLY A 12 6.12 19.26 9.77
C GLY A 12 6.07 19.84 8.37
N VAL A 13 6.21 19.02 7.32
CA VAL A 13 6.21 19.52 5.93
C VAL A 13 4.79 19.88 5.50
N SER A 14 4.56 21.13 5.10
CA SER A 14 3.24 21.52 4.57
C SER A 14 3.02 20.91 3.19
N VAL A 15 1.92 20.18 3.04
CA VAL A 15 1.51 19.53 1.79
C VAL A 15 0.15 20.04 1.34
N SER A 16 -0.05 20.03 0.03
CA SER A 16 -1.25 20.44 -0.68
C SER A 16 -1.45 19.53 -1.88
N TYR A 17 -2.61 19.61 -2.53
CA TYR A 17 -2.91 18.87 -3.74
C TYR A 17 -1.82 18.99 -4.83
N LYS A 18 -1.11 20.12 -4.89
CA LYS A 18 -0.10 20.39 -5.93
C LYS A 18 1.26 19.74 -5.70
N ASN A 19 1.61 19.40 -4.45
CA ASN A 19 2.98 18.96 -4.12
C ASN A 19 3.06 17.62 -3.38
N PHE A 20 1.99 17.11 -2.77
CA PHE A 20 2.08 15.90 -1.95
C PHE A 20 2.61 14.68 -2.71
N GLN A 21 2.20 14.48 -3.96
CA GLN A 21 2.68 13.36 -4.80
C GLN A 21 4.19 13.44 -5.01
N LYS A 22 4.72 14.64 -5.32
CA LYS A 22 6.17 14.83 -5.49
C LYS A 22 6.95 14.50 -4.23
N GLU A 23 6.40 14.85 -3.06
CA GLU A 23 7.03 14.53 -1.77
C GLU A 23 7.07 13.03 -1.51
N ILE A 24 5.98 12.31 -1.81
CA ILE A 24 5.89 10.86 -1.65
C ILE A 24 6.82 10.15 -2.64
N THR A 25 6.77 10.51 -3.94
CA THR A 25 7.64 9.93 -4.96
C THR A 25 9.11 10.13 -4.65
N GLY A 26 9.50 11.28 -4.10
CA GLY A 26 10.89 11.50 -3.68
C GLY A 26 11.36 10.55 -2.56
N LEU A 27 10.46 10.05 -1.72
CA LEU A 27 10.75 9.05 -0.69
C LEU A 27 10.80 7.63 -1.28
N GLU A 28 9.92 7.31 -2.23
CA GLU A 28 9.91 6.05 -2.98
C GLU A 28 11.20 5.89 -3.81
N GLU A 29 11.57 6.92 -4.59
CA GLU A 29 12.80 6.94 -5.41
C GLU A 29 14.07 6.82 -4.55
N ALA A 30 14.05 7.37 -3.33
CA ALA A 30 15.13 7.24 -2.37
C ALA A 30 15.19 5.87 -1.69
N LYS A 31 14.32 4.93 -2.07
CA LYS A 31 14.25 3.55 -1.57
C LYS A 31 14.15 3.46 -0.04
N ARG A 32 13.37 4.36 0.56
CA ARG A 32 13.21 4.41 2.03
C ARG A 32 12.33 3.27 2.51
N THR A 33 12.68 2.71 3.67
CA THR A 33 11.81 1.81 4.46
C THR A 33 11.30 2.58 5.68
N GLY A 34 9.98 2.57 5.88
CA GLY A 34 9.35 3.39 6.91
C GLY A 34 7.88 3.65 6.68
N PHE A 35 7.38 4.76 7.21
CA PHE A 35 6.03 5.21 6.91
C PHE A 35 5.95 6.73 6.79
N ILE A 36 4.98 7.18 6.00
CA ILE A 36 4.59 8.57 5.83
C ILE A 36 3.26 8.75 6.56
N ARG A 37 3.16 9.80 7.38
CA ARG A 37 1.92 10.23 8.01
C ARG A 37 1.53 11.59 7.43
N ILE A 38 0.33 11.71 6.88
CA ILE A 38 -0.22 12.97 6.41
C ILE A 38 -1.49 13.29 7.19
N THR A 39 -1.50 14.42 7.89
CA THR A 39 -2.66 14.88 8.66
C THR A 39 -3.40 15.96 7.87
N VAL A 40 -4.70 15.77 7.63
CA VAL A 40 -5.61 16.73 6.99
C VAL A 40 -6.90 16.79 7.81
N GLY A 41 -7.21 17.96 8.37
CA GLY A 41 -8.31 18.09 9.33
C GLY A 41 -8.19 17.10 10.50
N ASN A 42 -9.24 16.32 10.73
CA ASN A 42 -9.27 15.26 11.75
C ASN A 42 -8.77 13.89 11.25
N SER A 43 -8.39 13.78 9.97
CA SER A 43 -7.94 12.52 9.39
C SER A 43 -6.43 12.44 9.33
N ARG A 44 -5.90 11.24 9.60
CA ARG A 44 -4.49 10.89 9.43
C ARG A 44 -4.38 9.75 8.44
N TYR A 45 -3.67 10.00 7.35
CA TYR A 45 -3.37 9.04 6.30
C TYR A 45 -1.96 8.49 6.53
N TYR A 46 -1.81 7.18 6.35
CA TYR A 46 -0.56 6.47 6.56
C TYR A 46 -0.21 5.70 5.29
N LEU A 47 1.01 5.88 4.80
CA LEU A 47 1.58 5.10 3.70
C LEU A 47 2.82 4.38 4.20
N PHE A 48 2.84 3.06 4.11
CA PHE A 48 3.95 2.23 4.55
C PHE A 48 4.82 1.88 3.35
N LEU A 49 6.13 2.08 3.50
CA LEU A 49 7.13 1.85 2.47
C LEU A 49 8.11 0.77 2.93
N ASP A 50 8.43 -0.17 2.04
CA ASP A 50 9.58 -1.05 2.17
C ASP A 50 10.46 -0.93 0.93
N ASN A 51 11.70 -0.47 1.12
CA ASN A 51 12.67 -0.23 0.06
C ASN A 51 12.12 0.64 -1.09
N GLY A 52 11.30 1.64 -0.74
CA GLY A 52 10.64 2.54 -1.69
C GLY A 52 9.34 2.00 -2.31
N PHE A 53 8.94 0.77 -2.01
CA PHE A 53 7.68 0.21 -2.47
C PHE A 53 6.60 0.41 -1.42
N SER A 54 5.42 0.89 -1.82
CA SER A 54 4.31 0.94 -0.89
C SER A 54 3.78 -0.47 -0.62
N VAL A 55 3.86 -0.90 0.64
CA VAL A 55 3.43 -2.24 1.08
C VAL A 55 2.03 -2.25 1.68
N GLY A 56 1.52 -1.08 2.05
CA GLY A 56 0.18 -0.92 2.58
C GLY A 56 -0.12 0.50 3.01
N ALA A 57 -1.37 0.77 3.32
CA ALA A 57 -1.81 2.06 3.79
C ALA A 57 -2.91 1.95 4.85
N GLY A 58 -3.09 3.01 5.61
CA GLY A 58 -4.11 3.06 6.64
C GLY A 58 -4.64 4.46 6.83
N VAL A 59 -5.86 4.55 7.34
CA VAL A 59 -6.48 5.82 7.70
C VAL A 59 -6.98 5.75 9.14
N GLU A 60 -6.69 6.78 9.90
CA GLU A 60 -7.22 7.01 11.25
C GLU A 60 -8.08 8.29 11.21
N SER A 61 -9.34 8.18 11.59
CA SER A 61 -10.30 9.30 11.65
C SER A 61 -11.23 9.14 12.86
N ASP A 62 -12.21 10.04 12.99
CA ASP A 62 -13.23 9.99 14.05
C ASP A 62 -14.10 8.71 14.01
N VAL A 63 -14.16 8.05 12.84
CA VAL A 63 -14.90 6.78 12.64
C VAL A 63 -14.06 5.56 13.05
N GLY A 64 -12.77 5.76 13.34
CA GLY A 64 -11.84 4.72 13.76
C GLY A 64 -10.66 4.53 12.81
N ARG A 65 -10.06 3.34 12.86
CA ARG A 65 -8.90 2.96 12.04
C ARG A 65 -9.31 1.94 10.98
N ARG A 66 -8.81 2.12 9.75
CA ARG A 66 -9.03 1.21 8.63
C ARG A 66 -7.73 0.93 7.90
N LEU A 67 -7.49 -0.34 7.58
CA LEU A 67 -6.44 -0.79 6.67
C LEU A 67 -6.97 -0.67 5.25
N GLU A 68 -6.20 -0.09 4.35
CA GLU A 68 -6.60 0.17 2.97
C GLU A 68 -5.46 -0.04 1.98
N SER A 69 -5.82 -0.17 0.71
CA SER A 69 -4.86 -0.15 -0.38
C SER A 69 -4.20 1.23 -0.49
N PRO A 70 -2.87 1.30 -0.72
CA PRO A 70 -2.15 2.52 -1.09
C PRO A 70 -2.90 3.41 -2.09
N SER A 71 -3.43 2.84 -3.16
CA SER A 71 -4.13 3.59 -4.21
C SER A 71 -5.40 4.28 -3.69
N ALA A 72 -6.24 3.57 -2.92
CA ALA A 72 -7.44 4.15 -2.30
C ALA A 72 -7.10 5.28 -1.30
N VAL A 73 -6.07 5.09 -0.48
CA VAL A 73 -5.60 6.14 0.45
C VAL A 73 -5.09 7.36 -0.31
N MET A 74 -4.36 7.15 -1.40
CA MET A 74 -3.86 8.24 -2.23
C MET A 74 -4.99 9.04 -2.89
N GLU A 75 -6.04 8.37 -3.37
CA GLU A 75 -7.22 9.03 -3.93
C GLU A 75 -8.00 9.82 -2.87
N ASP A 76 -8.20 9.24 -1.69
CA ASP A 76 -8.91 9.90 -0.59
C ASP A 76 -8.14 11.11 -0.05
N LEU A 77 -6.82 10.97 0.08
CA LEU A 77 -5.91 12.05 0.41
C LEU A 77 -5.94 13.16 -0.65
N GLU A 78 -5.93 12.80 -1.94
CA GLU A 78 -6.00 13.77 -3.04
C GLU A 78 -7.27 14.61 -2.95
N ARG A 79 -8.43 13.97 -2.74
CA ARG A 79 -9.72 14.66 -2.56
C ARG A 79 -9.69 15.59 -1.35
N SER A 80 -9.14 15.12 -0.23
CA SER A 80 -9.02 15.92 0.98
C SER A 80 -8.12 17.15 0.78
N LEU A 81 -6.98 16.97 0.11
CA LEU A 81 -6.00 18.04 -0.14
C LEU A 81 -6.46 19.08 -1.18
N LYS A 82 -7.52 18.80 -1.95
CA LYS A 82 -8.18 19.80 -2.80
C LYS A 82 -8.96 20.82 -1.97
N MET A 83 -9.42 20.43 -0.78
CA MET A 83 -10.21 21.26 0.11
C MET A 83 -9.35 21.96 1.16
N GLU A 84 -8.33 21.28 1.68
CA GLU A 84 -7.52 21.76 2.81
C GLU A 84 -6.03 21.48 2.61
N LYS A 85 -5.18 22.18 3.36
CA LYS A 85 -3.74 21.85 3.44
C LYS A 85 -3.51 20.77 4.50
N GLY A 86 -2.48 19.97 4.29
CA GLY A 86 -2.04 18.95 5.24
C GLY A 86 -0.66 19.21 5.80
N VAL A 87 -0.29 18.40 6.79
CA VAL A 87 1.06 18.30 7.35
C VAL A 87 1.56 16.88 7.16
N MET A 88 2.72 16.74 6.54
CA MET A 88 3.38 15.47 6.28
C MET A 88 4.59 15.29 7.19
N ASP A 89 4.66 14.11 7.80
CA ASP A 89 5.80 13.58 8.52
C ASP A 89 6.22 12.25 7.87
N ALA A 90 7.52 11.97 7.83
CA ALA A 90 8.07 10.73 7.31
C ALA A 90 9.12 10.19 8.27
N TYR A 91 9.01 8.91 8.58
CA TYR A 91 9.83 8.24 9.59
C TYR A 91 10.48 6.99 9.00
N GLU A 92 11.73 6.76 9.37
CA GLU A 92 12.46 5.53 9.03
C GLU A 92 12.18 4.47 10.08
N VAL A 93 11.90 3.25 9.63
CA VAL A 93 11.52 2.14 10.51
C VAL A 93 12.23 0.88 10.03
N HIS A 94 12.61 0.00 10.97
CA HIS A 94 13.15 -1.31 10.62
C HIS A 94 12.11 -2.11 9.80
N PRO A 95 12.49 -2.83 8.73
CA PRO A 95 11.54 -3.55 7.87
C PRO A 95 10.53 -4.42 8.64
N GLU A 96 11.00 -5.15 9.65
CA GLU A 96 10.14 -6.01 10.49
C GLU A 96 9.04 -5.25 11.24
N LEU A 97 9.31 -4.01 11.63
CA LEU A 97 8.32 -3.17 12.34
C LEU A 97 7.33 -2.52 11.37
N VAL A 98 7.66 -2.36 10.09
CA VAL A 98 6.74 -1.77 9.09
C VAL A 98 5.45 -2.59 9.00
N HIS A 99 5.58 -3.92 8.84
CA HIS A 99 4.44 -4.83 8.74
C HIS A 99 3.61 -4.86 10.04
N GLN A 100 4.26 -4.75 11.20
CA GLN A 100 3.56 -4.70 12.48
C GLN A 100 2.80 -3.39 12.69
N LEU A 101 3.37 -2.27 12.26
CA LEU A 101 2.70 -0.97 12.27
C LEU A 101 1.54 -0.93 11.28
N LEU A 102 1.65 -1.60 10.14
CA LEU A 102 0.51 -1.77 9.23
C LEU A 102 -0.59 -2.62 9.89
N GLY A 103 -0.20 -3.70 10.57
CA GLY A 103 -1.08 -4.57 11.33
C GLY A 103 -1.95 -3.83 12.35
N TYR A 104 -1.49 -2.70 12.91
CA TYR A 104 -2.28 -1.83 13.79
C TYR A 104 -3.63 -1.42 13.19
N PHE A 105 -3.72 -1.21 11.87
CA PHE A 105 -4.94 -0.74 11.20
C PHE A 105 -6.01 -1.82 11.03
N ALA A 106 -5.62 -3.09 11.06
CA ALA A 106 -6.53 -4.24 10.99
C ALA A 106 -6.55 -5.07 12.29
N ALA A 107 -5.83 -4.62 13.31
CA ALA A 107 -5.71 -5.31 14.58
C ALA A 107 -7.07 -5.45 15.28
N LYS A 108 -7.34 -6.67 15.76
CA LYS A 108 -8.53 -6.98 16.56
C LYS A 108 -8.15 -7.18 18.02
N PRO A 109 -8.88 -6.59 18.98
CA PRO A 109 -8.61 -6.82 20.39
C PRO A 109 -8.89 -8.29 20.73
N VAL A 110 -7.89 -8.95 21.32
CA VAL A 110 -8.05 -10.25 21.98
C VAL A 110 -8.53 -10.03 23.42
N SER A 111 -7.98 -9.00 24.04
CA SER A 111 -8.40 -8.51 25.35
C SER A 111 -8.22 -7.01 25.37
N ASP A 112 -9.12 -6.33 26.07
CA ASP A 112 -9.08 -4.89 26.23
C ASP A 112 -9.27 -4.52 27.70
N ASP A 113 -8.78 -3.35 28.07
CA ASP A 113 -8.91 -2.74 29.40
C ASP A 113 -8.43 -3.62 30.58
N LEU A 114 -7.35 -4.39 30.39
CA LEU A 114 -6.74 -5.14 31.48
C LEU A 114 -6.01 -4.19 32.44
N PRO A 115 -6.25 -4.27 33.77
CA PRO A 115 -5.52 -3.46 34.73
C PRO A 115 -4.06 -3.90 34.82
N GLY A 116 -3.15 -2.98 34.45
CA GLY A 116 -1.71 -3.22 34.39
C GLY A 116 -1.09 -3.66 35.72
N GLU A 117 -1.60 -3.18 36.84
CA GLU A 117 -1.12 -3.54 38.19
C GLU A 117 -1.33 -5.03 38.52
N LEU A 118 -2.33 -5.67 37.90
CA LEU A 118 -2.62 -7.10 38.08
C LEU A 118 -1.90 -7.97 37.05
N LEU A 119 -1.28 -7.35 36.04
CA LEU A 119 -0.62 -8.05 34.95
C LEU A 119 0.81 -8.43 35.32
N LYS A 120 1.03 -9.75 35.41
CA LYS A 120 2.38 -10.31 35.40
C LYS A 120 2.90 -10.38 33.98
N LEU A 121 3.41 -9.25 33.48
CA LEU A 121 3.83 -9.12 32.09
C LEU A 121 4.75 -10.23 31.58
N PRO A 122 5.80 -10.68 32.32
CA PRO A 122 6.63 -11.80 31.87
C PRO A 122 5.87 -13.12 31.69
N GLU A 123 4.88 -13.41 32.55
CA GLU A 123 4.05 -14.60 32.43
C GLU A 123 3.10 -14.50 31.23
N LEU A 124 2.51 -13.32 31.00
CA LEU A 124 1.68 -13.06 29.82
C LEU A 124 2.49 -13.23 28.53
N ILE A 125 3.65 -12.59 28.45
CA ILE A 125 4.55 -12.72 27.30
C ILE A 125 4.84 -14.19 27.05
N LYS A 126 5.32 -14.94 28.05
CA LYS A 126 5.63 -16.38 27.89
C LYS A 126 4.44 -17.20 27.33
N ARG A 127 3.21 -16.90 27.76
CA ARG A 127 2.00 -17.54 27.22
C ARG A 127 1.80 -17.20 25.73
N LEU A 128 1.93 -15.93 25.37
CA LEU A 128 1.82 -15.48 23.97
C LEU A 128 2.93 -16.09 23.10
N GLN A 129 4.16 -16.20 23.62
CA GLN A 129 5.27 -16.86 22.92
C GLN A 129 4.97 -18.35 22.67
N THR A 130 4.45 -19.05 23.68
CA THR A 130 4.09 -20.48 23.58
C THR A 130 2.96 -20.70 22.56
N ALA A 131 2.07 -19.73 22.40
CA ALA A 131 0.98 -19.76 21.44
C ALA A 131 1.39 -19.28 20.02
N SER A 132 2.68 -19.00 19.78
CA SER A 132 3.17 -18.41 18.53
C SER A 132 2.40 -17.15 18.12
N PHE A 133 2.03 -16.32 19.10
CA PHE A 133 1.19 -15.15 18.88
C PHE A 133 1.87 -14.10 17.99
N THR A 134 1.09 -13.54 17.05
CA THR A 134 1.48 -12.38 16.23
C THR A 134 0.54 -11.21 16.52
N GLY A 135 1.13 -10.11 16.99
CA GLY A 135 0.37 -8.94 17.40
C GLY A 135 1.17 -8.01 18.29
N PHE A 136 0.46 -7.24 19.12
CA PHE A 136 1.11 -6.37 20.09
C PHE A 136 0.33 -6.25 21.39
N ILE A 137 1.07 -5.96 22.46
CA ILE A 137 0.54 -5.53 23.74
C ILE A 137 0.69 -4.01 23.78
N TRP A 138 -0.40 -3.30 24.11
CA TRP A 138 -0.39 -1.85 24.25
C TRP A 138 -0.92 -1.43 25.62
N GLY A 139 -0.03 -0.90 26.45
CA GLY A 139 -0.35 -0.25 27.71
C GLY A 139 -0.49 1.25 27.53
N GLN A 140 -1.62 1.81 27.92
CA GLN A 140 -1.89 3.24 27.93
C GLN A 140 -2.17 3.73 29.35
N GLY A 141 -1.39 4.67 29.85
CA GLY A 141 -1.54 5.23 31.19
C GLY A 141 -0.67 6.47 31.36
N LYS A 142 0.03 6.57 32.51
CA LYS A 142 1.04 7.63 32.70
C LYS A 142 2.23 7.47 31.74
N SER A 143 2.58 6.22 31.44
CA SER A 143 3.49 5.85 30.36
C SER A 143 2.72 5.18 29.23
N GLU A 144 3.32 5.15 28.05
CA GLU A 144 2.89 4.29 26.96
C GLU A 144 3.86 3.12 26.80
N VAL A 145 3.34 1.90 26.83
CA VAL A 145 4.12 0.67 26.64
C VAL A 145 3.63 -0.04 25.39
N VAL A 146 4.54 -0.40 24.49
CA VAL A 146 4.21 -1.18 23.29
C VAL A 146 5.17 -2.35 23.19
N ILE A 147 4.64 -3.56 23.07
CA ILE A 147 5.45 -4.77 22.87
C ILE A 147 4.92 -5.48 21.66
N PHE A 148 5.76 -5.63 20.65
CA PHE A 148 5.41 -6.34 19.44
C PHE A 148 5.89 -7.79 19.50
N LEU A 149 5.04 -8.69 19.02
CA LEU A 149 5.36 -10.11 18.87
C LEU A 149 5.07 -10.56 17.43
N SER A 150 6.00 -11.33 16.86
CA SER A 150 5.85 -12.03 15.58
C SER A 150 6.10 -13.51 15.80
N PHE A 151 5.09 -14.35 15.54
CA PHE A 151 5.17 -15.81 15.70
C PHE A 151 5.68 -16.26 17.08
N GLY A 152 5.37 -15.48 18.12
CA GLY A 152 5.82 -15.72 19.49
C GLY A 152 7.22 -15.18 19.82
N GLU A 153 7.92 -14.54 18.89
CA GLU A 153 9.18 -13.83 19.15
C GLU A 153 8.93 -12.35 19.40
N ILE A 154 9.67 -11.74 20.34
CA ILE A 154 9.57 -10.31 20.61
C ILE A 154 10.38 -9.56 19.56
N SER A 155 9.72 -8.78 18.71
CA SER A 155 10.37 -7.95 17.68
C SER A 155 10.71 -6.55 18.18
N GLY A 156 10.05 -6.08 19.25
CA GLY A 156 10.31 -4.76 19.80
C GLY A 156 9.58 -4.49 21.11
N ILE A 157 10.24 -3.73 21.98
CA ILE A 157 9.69 -3.25 23.26
C ILE A 157 9.97 -1.76 23.33
N PHE A 158 8.92 -0.98 23.53
CA PHE A 158 8.98 0.47 23.63
C PHE A 158 8.28 0.97 24.88
N VAL A 159 8.93 1.89 25.61
CA VAL A 159 8.34 2.63 26.73
C VAL A 159 8.52 4.12 26.43
N ASP A 160 7.42 4.87 26.41
CA ASP A 160 7.37 6.29 26.06
C ASP A 160 8.11 6.59 24.75
N GLY A 161 7.94 5.65 23.82
CA GLY A 161 8.50 5.65 22.48
C GLY A 161 10.01 5.41 22.36
N LYS A 162 10.67 4.99 23.44
CA LYS A 162 12.08 4.59 23.42
C LYS A 162 12.22 3.07 23.54
N ALA A 163 13.20 2.50 22.86
CA ALA A 163 13.54 1.09 23.01
C ALA A 163 13.81 0.76 24.49
N ALA A 164 13.24 -0.35 24.96
CA ALA A 164 13.24 -0.72 26.37
C ALA A 164 13.44 -2.23 26.54
N THR A 165 13.69 -2.65 27.77
CA THR A 165 13.77 -4.05 28.18
C THR A 165 12.42 -4.53 28.75
N ILE A 166 12.24 -5.86 28.84
CA ILE A 166 11.05 -6.45 29.49
C ILE A 166 10.90 -5.95 30.93
N ALA A 167 12.00 -5.75 31.66
CA ALA A 167 11.98 -5.25 33.03
C ALA A 167 11.43 -3.81 33.10
N GLN A 168 11.90 -2.92 32.22
CA GLN A 168 11.41 -1.54 32.14
C GLN A 168 9.93 -1.49 31.72
N ALA A 169 9.54 -2.30 30.74
CA ALA A 169 8.15 -2.40 30.32
C ALA A 169 7.24 -2.93 31.44
N SER A 170 7.71 -3.92 32.21
CA SER A 170 6.96 -4.51 33.33
C SER A 170 6.71 -3.53 34.47
N GLU A 171 7.62 -2.57 34.67
CA GLU A 171 7.42 -1.52 35.66
C GLU A 171 6.43 -0.47 35.14
N ALA A 172 6.65 0.04 33.92
CA ALA A 172 5.81 1.06 33.30
C ALA A 172 4.36 0.60 33.09
N ILE A 173 4.14 -0.69 32.81
CA ILE A 173 2.81 -1.22 32.51
C ILE A 173 1.88 -1.24 33.73
N ARG A 174 2.40 -1.19 34.96
CA ARG A 174 1.58 -1.26 36.18
C ARG A 174 0.57 -0.14 36.28
N GLU A 175 0.91 1.03 35.75
CA GLU A 175 0.04 2.21 35.74
C GLU A 175 -0.74 2.38 34.43
N CYS A 176 -0.85 1.31 33.63
CA CYS A 176 -1.50 1.33 32.32
C CYS A 176 -2.79 0.50 32.31
N LYS A 177 -3.74 0.92 31.47
CA LYS A 177 -4.76 0.04 30.89
C LYS A 177 -4.12 -0.70 29.72
N VAL A 178 -4.21 -2.02 29.73
CA VAL A 178 -3.49 -2.87 28.78
C VAL A 178 -4.47 -3.54 27.83
N SER A 179 -4.18 -3.44 26.55
CA SER A 179 -4.84 -4.20 25.49
C SER A 179 -3.87 -5.16 24.84
N VAL A 180 -4.39 -6.31 24.41
CA VAL A 180 -3.65 -7.29 23.59
C VAL A 180 -4.37 -7.38 22.25
N GLN A 181 -3.64 -7.12 21.18
CA GLN A 181 -4.17 -6.90 19.85
C GLN A 181 -3.56 -7.92 18.90
N ASN A 182 -4.39 -8.74 18.25
CA ASN A 182 -3.93 -9.76 17.29
C ASN A 182 -3.90 -9.15 15.87
N THR A 183 -2.79 -9.37 15.16
CA THR A 183 -2.55 -8.89 13.80
C THR A 183 -2.41 -10.01 12.77
N GLU A 184 -2.60 -11.27 13.12
CA GLU A 184 -2.49 -12.42 12.20
C GLU A 184 -3.46 -12.28 11.01
N ARG A 185 -4.73 -11.92 11.28
CA ARG A 185 -5.70 -11.59 10.23
C ARG A 185 -5.38 -10.29 9.46
N ALA A 186 -4.55 -9.43 10.05
CA ALA A 186 -4.07 -8.22 9.37
C ALA A 186 -2.97 -8.56 8.35
N LEU A 187 -2.14 -9.57 8.61
CA LEU A 187 -1.14 -10.06 7.66
C LEU A 187 -1.79 -10.68 6.43
N ASP A 188 -2.88 -11.43 6.58
CA ASP A 188 -3.64 -11.96 5.44
C ASP A 188 -4.24 -10.83 4.59
N ALA A 189 -4.82 -9.82 5.25
CA ALA A 189 -5.39 -8.65 4.58
C ALA A 189 -4.31 -7.80 3.90
N GLU A 190 -3.16 -7.61 4.54
CA GLU A 190 -1.97 -6.98 3.96
C GLU A 190 -1.49 -7.75 2.73
N SER A 191 -1.33 -9.06 2.83
CA SER A 191 -0.87 -9.89 1.71
C SER A 191 -1.82 -9.79 0.51
N ALA A 192 -3.13 -9.78 0.75
CA ALA A 192 -4.13 -9.57 -0.29
C ALA A 192 -4.05 -8.17 -0.91
N ILE A 193 -3.93 -7.11 -0.09
CA ILE A 193 -3.77 -5.73 -0.55
C ILE A 193 -2.47 -5.56 -1.36
N PHE A 194 -1.37 -6.10 -0.87
CA PHE A 194 -0.07 -6.05 -1.53
C PHE A 194 -0.10 -6.77 -2.87
N SER A 195 -0.66 -7.99 -2.91
CA SER A 195 -0.80 -8.76 -4.14
C SER A 195 -1.66 -8.01 -5.17
N ARG A 196 -2.73 -7.36 -4.71
CA ARG A 196 -3.59 -6.52 -5.54
C ARG A 196 -2.83 -5.35 -6.15
N GLU A 197 -2.11 -4.59 -5.33
CA GLU A 197 -1.30 -3.43 -5.79
C GLU A 197 -0.20 -3.84 -6.76
N MET A 198 0.49 -4.95 -6.50
CA MET A 198 1.52 -5.47 -7.40
C MET A 198 0.95 -5.82 -8.78
N ARG A 199 -0.27 -6.36 -8.84
CA ARG A 199 -0.95 -6.64 -10.11
C ARG A 199 -1.34 -5.37 -10.85
N VAL A 200 -1.91 -4.38 -10.16
CA VAL A 200 -2.22 -3.07 -10.75
C VAL A 200 -0.96 -2.42 -11.31
N ARG A 201 0.11 -2.32 -10.52
CA ARG A 201 1.40 -1.76 -10.96
C ARG A 201 1.97 -2.51 -12.17
N SER A 202 1.88 -3.84 -12.19
CA SER A 202 2.34 -4.63 -13.35
C SER A 202 1.60 -4.26 -14.63
N LEU A 203 0.28 -4.03 -14.57
CA LEU A 203 -0.52 -3.58 -15.71
C LEU A 203 -0.10 -2.17 -16.16
N GLU A 204 0.07 -1.25 -15.20
CA GLU A 204 0.48 0.13 -15.46
C GLU A 204 1.87 0.22 -16.10
N GLU A 205 2.84 -0.51 -15.54
CA GLU A 205 4.20 -0.61 -16.06
C GLU A 205 4.24 -1.22 -17.46
N THR A 206 3.43 -2.26 -17.70
CA THR A 206 3.35 -2.89 -19.02
C THR A 206 2.83 -1.88 -20.05
N TYR A 207 1.71 -1.21 -19.75
CA TYR A 207 1.16 -0.19 -20.65
C TYR A 207 2.17 0.93 -20.91
N SER A 208 2.80 1.46 -19.86
CA SER A 208 3.75 2.56 -19.99
C SER A 208 4.96 2.16 -20.85
N LYS A 209 5.51 0.96 -20.63
CA LYS A 209 6.62 0.43 -21.43
C LYS A 209 6.24 0.27 -22.90
N VAL A 210 5.06 -0.31 -23.19
CA VAL A 210 4.55 -0.45 -24.56
C VAL A 210 4.35 0.91 -25.22
N TYR A 211 3.71 1.85 -24.52
CA TYR A 211 3.51 3.20 -25.03
C TYR A 211 4.84 3.88 -25.38
N GLN A 212 5.87 3.75 -24.52
CA GLN A 212 7.19 4.33 -24.77
C GLN A 212 7.89 3.73 -25.99
N LEU A 213 7.74 2.41 -26.23
CA LEU A 213 8.26 1.76 -27.43
C LEU A 213 7.62 2.34 -28.70
N VAL A 214 6.29 2.44 -28.72
CA VAL A 214 5.54 3.02 -29.84
C VAL A 214 5.88 4.49 -30.05
N HIS A 215 5.93 5.27 -28.96
CA HIS A 215 6.27 6.68 -29.01
C HIS A 215 7.67 6.91 -29.58
N LYS A 216 8.64 6.06 -29.24
CA LYS A 216 10.01 6.13 -29.77
C LYS A 216 10.07 5.81 -31.27
N ALA A 217 9.27 4.85 -31.73
CA ALA A 217 9.23 4.45 -33.13
C ALA A 217 8.53 5.49 -34.04
N HIS A 218 7.44 6.10 -33.56
CA HIS A 218 6.58 6.96 -34.38
C HIS A 218 6.63 8.46 -34.01
N SER A 219 7.54 8.87 -33.12
CA SER A 219 7.65 10.26 -32.60
C SER A 219 6.34 10.79 -32.00
N GLY A 220 5.54 9.89 -31.43
CA GLY A 220 4.21 10.14 -30.89
C GLY A 220 3.43 8.82 -30.77
N ALA A 221 2.43 8.77 -29.87
CA ALA A 221 1.63 7.56 -29.65
C ALA A 221 0.14 7.86 -29.37
N GLU A 222 -0.35 9.05 -29.72
CA GLU A 222 -1.74 9.45 -29.51
C GLU A 222 -2.72 8.55 -30.28
N GLY A 223 -2.39 8.21 -31.53
CA GLY A 223 -3.17 7.28 -32.34
C GLY A 223 -3.17 5.85 -31.79
N PHE A 224 -2.09 5.46 -31.10
CA PHE A 224 -2.01 4.15 -30.44
C PHE A 224 -2.98 4.07 -29.27
N GLU A 225 -3.08 5.11 -28.42
CA GLU A 225 -4.04 5.12 -27.30
C GLU A 225 -5.49 4.97 -27.79
N LEU A 226 -5.83 5.60 -28.92
CA LEU A 226 -7.16 5.48 -29.53
C LEU A 226 -7.45 4.03 -29.94
N VAL A 227 -6.50 3.37 -30.62
CA VAL A 227 -6.67 1.97 -31.04
C VAL A 227 -6.74 1.02 -29.85
N ILE A 228 -5.99 1.27 -28.77
CA ILE A 228 -6.13 0.47 -27.54
C ILE A 228 -7.51 0.66 -26.91
N ARG A 229 -8.03 1.89 -26.83
CA ARG A 229 -9.38 2.15 -26.31
C ARG A 229 -10.45 1.46 -27.15
N GLU A 230 -10.30 1.44 -28.48
CA GLU A 230 -11.17 0.68 -29.38
C GLU A 230 -11.10 -0.83 -29.12
N ALA A 231 -9.89 -1.39 -28.95
CA ALA A 231 -9.71 -2.79 -28.60
C ALA A 231 -10.36 -3.13 -27.24
N MET A 232 -10.21 -2.25 -26.23
CA MET A 232 -10.86 -2.41 -24.93
C MET A 232 -12.40 -2.38 -25.06
N MET A 233 -12.96 -1.48 -25.87
CA MET A 233 -14.40 -1.47 -26.17
C MET A 233 -14.86 -2.78 -26.82
N LEU A 234 -14.10 -3.30 -27.79
CA LEU A 234 -14.43 -4.56 -28.46
C LEU A 234 -14.44 -5.74 -27.48
N HIS A 235 -13.53 -5.75 -26.50
CA HIS A 235 -13.47 -6.77 -25.45
C HIS A 235 -14.41 -6.50 -24.27
N SER A 236 -15.10 -5.35 -24.24
CA SER A 236 -15.97 -4.98 -23.12
C SER A 236 -17.27 -5.79 -23.05
N SER A 237 -17.65 -6.48 -24.13
CA SER A 237 -18.76 -7.45 -24.11
C SER A 237 -18.48 -8.62 -23.17
N ASP A 238 -17.22 -9.02 -23.07
CA ASP A 238 -16.77 -10.17 -22.27
C ASP A 238 -16.29 -9.73 -20.88
N CYS A 239 -15.77 -8.51 -20.78
CA CYS A 239 -15.35 -7.89 -19.53
C CYS A 239 -15.81 -6.42 -19.49
N PRO A 240 -17.00 -6.14 -18.90
CA PRO A 240 -17.56 -4.79 -18.86
C PRO A 240 -16.62 -3.74 -18.24
N LEU A 241 -15.70 -4.16 -17.36
CA LEU A 241 -14.70 -3.30 -16.72
C LEU A 241 -13.74 -2.64 -17.73
N LEU A 242 -13.55 -3.22 -18.92
CA LEU A 242 -12.75 -2.64 -19.99
C LEU A 242 -13.42 -1.45 -20.67
N ASN A 243 -14.70 -1.21 -20.43
CA ASN A 243 -15.41 -0.12 -21.09
C ASN A 243 -14.87 1.25 -20.64
N PRO A 244 -14.22 2.02 -21.53
CA PRO A 244 -13.59 3.30 -21.18
C PRO A 244 -14.61 4.38 -20.76
N PHE A 245 -15.90 4.20 -21.08
CA PHE A 245 -16.96 5.14 -20.71
C PHE A 245 -17.44 4.99 -19.27
N LEU A 246 -17.10 3.89 -18.60
CA LEU A 246 -17.46 3.71 -17.19
C LEU A 246 -16.55 4.51 -16.25
N GLY A 247 -15.45 5.09 -16.75
CA GLY A 247 -14.46 5.82 -15.94
C GLY A 247 -13.63 4.92 -15.02
N LEU A 248 -13.77 3.60 -15.18
CA LEU A 248 -13.09 2.55 -14.40
C LEU A 248 -11.61 2.36 -14.82
N LEU A 249 -11.30 2.70 -16.06
CA LEU A 249 -9.96 2.67 -16.65
C LEU A 249 -9.76 3.93 -17.47
N ASP A 250 -8.59 4.57 -17.34
CA ASP A 250 -8.18 5.65 -18.24
C ASP A 250 -6.76 5.41 -18.76
N LEU A 251 -6.57 5.65 -20.05
CA LEU A 251 -5.31 5.53 -20.77
C LEU A 251 -4.95 6.92 -21.30
N ARG A 252 -3.92 7.56 -20.75
CA ARG A 252 -3.53 8.90 -21.21
C ARG A 252 -2.04 9.16 -21.05
N GLY A 253 -1.38 9.52 -22.15
CA GLY A 253 0.03 9.91 -22.16
C GLY A 253 0.95 8.82 -21.61
N GLY A 254 0.69 7.56 -21.96
CA GLY A 254 1.48 6.42 -21.48
C GLY A 254 1.27 6.09 -19.99
N ARG A 255 0.20 6.60 -19.39
CA ARG A 255 -0.27 6.21 -18.06
C ARG A 255 -1.58 5.43 -18.19
N LEU A 256 -1.63 4.31 -17.49
CA LEU A 256 -2.88 3.61 -17.20
C LEU A 256 -3.28 4.01 -15.79
N ARG A 257 -4.55 4.34 -15.59
CA ARG A 257 -5.16 4.52 -14.28
C ARG A 257 -6.29 3.52 -14.13
N ILE A 258 -6.29 2.78 -13.03
CA ILE A 258 -7.31 1.80 -12.68
C ILE A 258 -8.07 2.32 -11.45
N ASP A 259 -9.40 2.24 -11.48
CA ASP A 259 -10.21 2.59 -10.31
C ASP A 259 -9.87 1.64 -9.12
N PRO A 260 -9.57 2.17 -7.92
CA PRO A 260 -9.20 1.36 -6.76
C PRO A 260 -10.27 0.38 -6.28
N GLY A 261 -11.52 0.54 -6.73
CA GLY A 261 -12.62 -0.38 -6.46
C GLY A 261 -12.56 -1.67 -7.27
N ILE A 262 -11.79 -1.73 -8.36
CA ILE A 262 -11.75 -2.89 -9.26
C ILE A 262 -10.78 -3.96 -8.77
N ASP A 263 -11.23 -5.21 -8.74
CA ASP A 263 -10.34 -6.35 -8.54
C ASP A 263 -9.45 -6.54 -9.79
N PRO A 264 -8.11 -6.39 -9.69
CA PRO A 264 -7.21 -6.62 -10.82
C PRO A 264 -7.30 -8.06 -11.36
N ASP A 265 -7.76 -9.02 -10.55
CA ASP A 265 -8.28 -10.35 -10.90
C ASP A 265 -8.98 -10.39 -12.25
N GLU A 266 -9.97 -9.51 -12.31
CA GLU A 266 -10.93 -9.46 -13.38
C GLU A 266 -10.40 -8.70 -14.60
N LEU A 267 -9.31 -7.94 -14.43
CA LEU A 267 -8.73 -7.08 -15.47
C LEU A 267 -7.50 -7.67 -16.14
N VAL A 268 -6.67 -8.45 -15.43
CA VAL A 268 -5.35 -8.87 -15.92
C VAL A 268 -5.44 -9.55 -17.29
N ALA A 269 -6.24 -10.60 -17.44
CA ALA A 269 -6.33 -11.31 -18.71
C ALA A 269 -7.06 -10.50 -19.81
N PRO A 270 -8.21 -9.86 -19.56
CA PRO A 270 -8.88 -9.03 -20.57
C PRO A 270 -8.04 -7.85 -21.04
N PHE A 271 -7.34 -7.17 -20.12
CA PHE A 271 -6.48 -6.04 -20.46
C PHE A 271 -5.33 -6.45 -21.37
N TYR A 272 -4.60 -7.54 -21.04
CA TYR A 272 -3.52 -8.02 -21.90
C TYR A 272 -4.00 -8.42 -23.29
N LYS A 273 -5.18 -9.04 -23.40
CA LYS A 273 -5.79 -9.36 -24.70
C LYS A 273 -6.11 -8.11 -25.52
N ALA A 274 -6.75 -7.12 -24.91
CA ALA A 274 -7.08 -5.86 -25.56
C ALA A 274 -5.81 -5.09 -25.99
N LEU A 275 -4.81 -5.01 -25.11
CA LEU A 275 -3.52 -4.38 -25.41
C LEU A 275 -2.79 -5.07 -26.57
N TYR A 276 -2.77 -6.41 -26.56
CA TYR A 276 -2.17 -7.21 -27.63
C TYR A 276 -2.89 -7.02 -28.98
N ALA A 277 -4.22 -7.09 -28.98
CA ALA A 277 -5.03 -6.90 -30.18
C ALA A 277 -4.87 -5.49 -30.76
N GLY A 278 -4.93 -4.46 -29.90
CA GLY A 278 -4.76 -3.07 -30.33
C GLY A 278 -3.35 -2.79 -30.84
N ALA A 279 -2.31 -3.32 -30.19
CA ALA A 279 -0.93 -3.21 -30.69
C ALA A 279 -0.74 -3.87 -32.05
N LYS A 280 -1.35 -5.06 -32.25
CA LYS A 280 -1.32 -5.76 -33.54
C LYS A 280 -2.01 -4.98 -34.64
N ALA A 281 -3.13 -4.33 -34.33
CA ALA A 281 -3.85 -3.50 -35.29
C ALA A 281 -3.05 -2.25 -35.66
N TYR A 282 -2.55 -1.51 -34.66
CA TYR A 282 -1.86 -0.24 -34.86
C TYR A 282 -0.51 -0.39 -35.57
N LEU A 283 0.28 -1.40 -35.22
CA LEU A 283 1.65 -1.60 -35.74
C LEU A 283 1.69 -2.58 -36.92
N SER A 284 0.56 -2.84 -37.59
CA SER A 284 0.49 -3.80 -38.71
C SER A 284 1.43 -3.44 -39.87
N ASP A 285 1.68 -2.15 -40.08
CA ASP A 285 2.61 -1.62 -41.09
C ASP A 285 4.05 -1.43 -40.59
N ASP A 286 4.34 -1.71 -39.32
CA ASP A 286 5.69 -1.68 -38.73
C ASP A 286 6.04 -3.02 -38.06
N PRO A 287 6.49 -4.02 -38.83
CA PRO A 287 6.77 -5.35 -38.31
C PRO A 287 7.97 -5.43 -37.34
N ALA A 288 8.82 -4.40 -37.31
CA ALA A 288 9.96 -4.36 -36.39
C ALA A 288 9.48 -3.96 -35.00
N THR A 289 8.82 -2.81 -34.89
CA THR A 289 8.25 -2.31 -33.62
C THR A 289 7.15 -3.25 -33.11
N LEU A 290 6.32 -3.80 -34.01
CA LEU A 290 5.30 -4.79 -33.65
C LEU A 290 5.89 -5.98 -32.91
N ARG A 291 6.99 -6.57 -33.40
CA ARG A 291 7.62 -7.74 -32.78
C ARG A 291 8.12 -7.44 -31.37
N GLU A 292 8.75 -6.28 -31.17
CA GLU A 292 9.26 -5.86 -29.85
C GLU A 292 8.11 -5.62 -28.86
N VAL A 293 7.05 -4.93 -29.31
CA VAL A 293 5.86 -4.65 -28.50
C VAL A 293 5.12 -5.93 -28.13
N LEU A 294 4.82 -6.82 -29.08
CA LEU A 294 4.12 -8.07 -28.79
C LEU A 294 4.95 -9.00 -27.90
N SER A 295 6.28 -9.02 -28.07
CA SER A 295 7.17 -9.76 -27.16
C SER A 295 7.06 -9.24 -25.74
N THR A 296 7.11 -7.92 -25.55
CA THR A 296 6.98 -7.26 -24.23
C THR A 296 5.63 -7.58 -23.58
N ILE A 297 4.54 -7.51 -24.34
CA ILE A 297 3.20 -7.83 -23.84
C ILE A 297 3.11 -9.32 -23.45
N SER A 298 3.62 -10.21 -24.30
CA SER A 298 3.54 -11.66 -24.08
C SER A 298 4.38 -12.12 -22.89
N GLU A 299 5.58 -11.55 -22.71
CA GLU A 299 6.44 -11.82 -21.55
C GLU A 299 5.70 -11.48 -20.24
N ARG A 300 5.17 -10.26 -20.14
CA ARG A 300 4.40 -9.80 -18.96
C ARG A 300 3.10 -10.57 -18.75
N ALA A 301 2.38 -10.90 -19.82
CA ALA A 301 1.17 -11.72 -19.74
C ALA A 301 1.50 -13.12 -19.19
N ASN A 302 2.57 -13.75 -19.66
CA ASN A 302 3.00 -15.06 -19.17
C ASN A 302 3.43 -15.03 -17.70
N GLU A 303 4.17 -13.98 -17.28
CA GLU A 303 4.50 -13.75 -15.85
C GLU A 303 3.24 -13.65 -14.98
N ALA A 304 2.16 -13.07 -15.53
CA ALA A 304 0.85 -12.97 -14.89
C ALA A 304 -0.04 -14.22 -15.08
N GLY A 305 0.46 -15.31 -15.68
CA GLY A 305 -0.30 -16.54 -15.92
C GLY A 305 -1.32 -16.47 -17.06
N VAL A 306 -1.22 -15.47 -17.94
CA VAL A 306 -2.11 -15.24 -19.08
C VAL A 306 -1.44 -15.70 -20.38
N ILE A 307 -2.07 -16.66 -21.06
CA ILE A 307 -1.63 -17.11 -22.38
C ILE A 307 -2.34 -16.29 -23.46
N LEU A 308 -1.57 -15.49 -24.19
CA LEU A 308 -2.04 -14.77 -25.36
C LEU A 308 -1.88 -15.67 -26.60
N ARG A 309 -2.96 -15.87 -27.34
CA ARG A 309 -2.98 -16.66 -28.59
C ARG A 309 -3.33 -15.75 -29.76
#